data_AF-A0A8B8F5S9-F1
#
_entry.id   AF-A0A8B8F5S9-F1
#
_cell.length_a   1.000
_cell.length_b   1.000
_cell.length_c   1.000
_cell.angle_alpha   90.00
_cell.angle_beta   90.00
_cell.angle_gamma   90.00
#
_symmetry.space_group_name_H-M   'P 1'
#
loop_
_entity.id
_entity.type
_entity.pdbx_description
1 polymer ?
#
loop_
_entity_poly.entity_id
_entity_poly.type
_entity_poly.pdbx_seq_one_letter_code
_entity_poly.pdbx_strand_id
1 'polypeptide(L)'
;MSGKEQADKLAGVLQSKMGDSVGIRRPSPSVSLLLIGIEDSVDATELRSALESYDSDLVSVRDIVIRESKNGVRSTIIRAPLRAGMRLIEERKIRVGWATCRVREFDRTSQRCDRCKETGHTSKACTGLERRKCFRCKAEGHLIADCGQQGAKVPNALCPPK
;
A
#
# COMPACT_ATOMS: atom_id res chain seq x y z
N MET A 1 -6.46 -22.43 -24.34
CA MET A 1 -6.70 -20.98 -24.43
C MET A 1 -6.34 -20.37 -23.09
N SER A 2 -5.48 -19.35 -23.08
CA SER A 2 -5.02 -18.70 -21.85
C SER A 2 -6.13 -17.86 -21.23
N GLY A 3 -6.19 -17.77 -19.90
CA GLY A 3 -7.20 -16.94 -19.20
C GLY A 3 -7.16 -15.46 -19.60
N LYS A 4 -6.01 -14.95 -20.06
CA LYS A 4 -5.90 -13.59 -20.64
C LYS A 4 -6.75 -13.45 -21.91
N GLU A 5 -6.67 -14.42 -22.83
CA GLU A 5 -7.38 -14.39 -24.12
C GLU A 5 -8.89 -14.46 -23.96
N GLN A 6 -9.38 -15.22 -22.97
CA GLN A 6 -10.81 -15.31 -22.66
C GLN A 6 -11.33 -14.00 -22.05
N ALA A 7 -10.54 -13.37 -21.17
CA ALA A 7 -10.86 -12.07 -20.62
C ALA A 7 -10.88 -10.98 -21.70
N ASP A 8 -10.01 -11.06 -22.70
CA ASP A 8 -9.97 -10.12 -23.83
C ASP A 8 -11.18 -10.29 -24.76
N LYS A 9 -11.57 -11.53 -25.07
CA LYS A 9 -12.80 -11.81 -25.83
C LYS A 9 -14.04 -11.28 -25.11
N LEU A 10 -14.15 -11.52 -23.80
CA LEU A 10 -15.28 -11.04 -23.01
C LEU A 10 -15.30 -9.52 -22.92
N ALA A 11 -14.14 -8.88 -22.76
CA ALA A 11 -14.02 -7.42 -22.78
C ALA A 11 -14.51 -6.84 -24.11
N GLY A 12 -14.15 -7.43 -25.25
CA GLY A 12 -14.63 -6.99 -26.56
C GLY A 12 -16.15 -7.09 -26.72
N VAL A 13 -16.75 -8.18 -26.20
CA VAL A 13 -18.21 -8.36 -26.20
C VAL A 13 -18.92 -7.36 -25.27
N LEU A 14 -18.31 -7.03 -24.14
CA LEU A 14 -18.85 -6.04 -23.21
C LEU A 14 -18.73 -4.62 -23.76
N GLN A 15 -17.65 -4.31 -24.48
CA GLN A 15 -17.43 -3.01 -25.13
C GLN A 15 -18.46 -2.75 -26.22
N SER A 16 -18.72 -3.76 -27.06
CA SER A 16 -19.71 -3.64 -28.14
C SER A 16 -21.14 -3.46 -27.65
N LYS A 17 -21.46 -3.95 -26.44
CA LYS A 17 -22.81 -3.83 -25.85
C LYS A 17 -23.01 -2.61 -24.95
N MET A 18 -21.96 -2.10 -24.31
CA MET A 18 -22.07 -1.02 -23.31
C MET A 18 -21.53 0.33 -23.78
N GLY A 19 -20.89 0.40 -24.95
CA GLY A 19 -20.33 1.64 -25.51
C GLY A 19 -19.13 2.18 -24.72
N ASP A 20 -18.56 3.29 -25.19
CA ASP A 20 -17.34 3.89 -24.62
C ASP A 20 -17.52 4.54 -23.24
N SER A 21 -18.77 4.61 -22.76
CA SER A 21 -19.13 5.25 -21.49
C SER A 21 -18.75 4.41 -20.26
N VAL A 22 -18.39 3.14 -20.43
CA VAL A 22 -18.13 2.21 -19.33
C VAL A 22 -16.69 1.69 -19.35
N GLY A 23 -15.95 1.98 -18.28
CA GLY A 23 -14.59 1.46 -18.10
C GLY A 23 -14.57 -0.02 -17.74
N ILE A 24 -14.31 -0.89 -18.71
CA ILE A 24 -14.17 -2.34 -18.49
C ILE A 24 -12.84 -2.61 -17.78
N ARG A 25 -12.93 -3.16 -16.56
CA ARG A 25 -11.75 -3.61 -15.80
C ARG A 25 -11.53 -5.10 -16.03
N ARG A 26 -10.27 -5.50 -16.13
CA ARG A 26 -9.84 -6.90 -16.14
C ARG A 26 -9.22 -7.22 -14.78
N PRO A 27 -9.96 -7.83 -13.84
CA PRO A 27 -9.41 -8.20 -12.55
C PRO A 27 -8.39 -9.32 -12.77
N SER A 28 -7.11 -8.98 -12.67
CA SER A 28 -6.02 -9.95 -12.65
C SER A 28 -5.57 -10.16 -11.20
N PRO A 29 -4.95 -11.31 -10.87
CA PRO A 29 -4.29 -11.47 -9.59
C PRO A 29 -3.26 -10.33 -9.44
N SER A 30 -3.44 -9.52 -8.40
CA SER A 30 -2.64 -8.33 -8.14
C SER A 30 -2.13 -8.33 -6.72
N VAL A 31 -0.90 -7.87 -6.52
CA VAL A 31 -0.29 -7.67 -5.21
C VAL A 31 -0.21 -6.18 -4.92
N SER A 32 -0.43 -5.81 -3.66
CA SER A 32 -0.22 -4.43 -3.21
C SER A 32 1.22 -4.27 -2.76
N LEU A 33 1.91 -3.24 -3.26
CA LEU A 33 3.30 -2.94 -2.94
C LEU A 33 3.40 -1.55 -2.30
N LEU A 34 4.26 -1.42 -1.30
CA LEU A 34 4.64 -0.17 -0.66
C LEU A 34 6.03 0.24 -1.16
N LEU A 35 6.08 1.39 -1.83
CA LEU A 35 7.31 2.05 -2.24
C LEU A 35 7.67 3.12 -1.21
N ILE A 36 8.90 3.10 -0.71
CA ILE A 36 9.40 3.99 0.36
C ILE A 36 10.66 4.70 -0.11
N GLY A 37 10.77 5.98 0.20
CA GLY A 37 11.96 6.78 -0.13
C GLY A 37 11.89 7.31 -1.56
N ILE A 38 10.71 7.80 -1.94
CA ILE A 38 10.51 8.51 -3.21
C ILE A 38 11.12 9.90 -3.04
N GLU A 39 11.88 10.36 -4.03
CA GLU A 39 12.51 11.68 -4.02
C GLU A 39 11.46 12.79 -4.14
N ASP A 40 11.72 13.98 -3.60
CA ASP A 40 10.78 15.10 -3.55
C ASP A 40 10.42 15.66 -4.94
N SER A 41 11.33 15.55 -5.89
CA SER A 41 11.14 15.95 -7.30
C SER A 41 10.23 15.01 -8.09
N VAL A 42 10.02 13.78 -7.61
CA VAL A 42 9.34 12.74 -8.37
C VAL A 42 7.82 12.90 -8.27
N ASP A 43 7.19 13.00 -9.43
CA ASP A 43 5.75 13.03 -9.60
C ASP A 43 5.16 11.65 -9.93
N ALA A 44 3.83 11.54 -9.85
CA ALA A 44 3.11 10.29 -10.14
C ALA A 44 3.30 9.81 -11.58
N THR A 45 3.47 10.73 -12.53
CA THR A 45 3.73 10.43 -13.95
C THR A 45 5.12 9.84 -14.14
N GLU A 46 6.15 10.43 -13.52
CA GLU A 46 7.52 9.92 -13.57
C GLU A 46 7.64 8.55 -12.92
N LEU A 47 6.97 8.36 -11.77
CA LEU A 47 6.93 7.07 -11.11
C LEU A 47 6.26 6.01 -12.00
N ARG A 48 5.22 6.38 -12.74
CA ARG A 48 4.57 5.49 -13.71
C ARG A 48 5.54 5.10 -14.82
N SER A 49 6.21 6.07 -15.44
CA SER A 49 7.18 5.81 -16.51
C SER A 49 8.34 4.92 -16.04
N ALA A 50 8.81 5.10 -14.80
CA ALA A 50 9.83 4.25 -14.20
C ALA A 50 9.34 2.80 -13.99
N LEU A 51 8.10 2.62 -13.54
CA LEU A 51 7.49 1.29 -13.40
C LEU A 51 7.32 0.61 -14.76
N GLU A 52 6.85 1.35 -15.78
CA GLU A 52 6.68 0.85 -17.15
C GLU A 52 8.02 0.47 -17.81
N SER A 53 9.09 1.23 -17.52
CA SER A 53 10.45 0.93 -18.01
C SER A 53 11.05 -0.33 -17.37
N TYR A 54 10.67 -0.61 -16.12
CA TYR A 54 11.10 -1.82 -15.42
C TYR A 54 10.37 -3.06 -15.94
N ASP A 55 9.06 -2.94 -16.18
CA ASP A 55 8.23 -4.07 -16.61
C ASP A 55 7.01 -3.63 -17.40
N SER A 56 6.81 -4.20 -18.58
CA SER A 56 5.68 -3.90 -19.46
C SER A 56 4.32 -4.28 -18.85
N ASP A 57 4.27 -5.22 -17.90
CA ASP A 57 3.04 -5.57 -17.20
C ASP A 57 2.57 -4.46 -16.23
N LEU A 58 3.45 -3.53 -15.81
CA LEU A 58 3.13 -2.46 -14.84
C LEU A 58 2.35 -1.27 -15.45
N VAL A 59 2.13 -1.25 -16.76
CA VAL A 59 1.27 -0.25 -17.43
C VAL A 59 -0.14 -0.22 -16.84
N SER A 60 -0.60 -1.34 -16.27
CA SER A 60 -1.92 -1.46 -15.66
C SER A 60 -2.08 -0.76 -14.31
N VAL A 61 -0.97 -0.30 -13.68
CA VAL A 61 -1.02 0.42 -12.41
C VAL A 61 -1.74 1.76 -12.63
N ARG A 62 -2.74 2.02 -11.80
CA ARG A 62 -3.54 3.26 -11.78
C ARG A 62 -3.64 3.74 -10.32
N ASP A 63 -4.00 5.01 -10.15
CA ASP A 63 -4.24 5.63 -8.84
C ASP A 63 -3.00 5.72 -7.93
N ILE A 64 -1.88 6.20 -8.49
CA ILE A 64 -0.66 6.48 -7.70
C ILE A 64 -0.89 7.74 -6.87
N VAL A 65 -0.87 7.59 -5.54
CA VAL A 65 -0.93 8.71 -4.60
C VAL A 65 0.32 8.70 -3.74
N ILE A 66 1.17 9.71 -3.90
CA ILE A 66 2.38 9.88 -3.09
C ILE A 66 1.99 10.57 -1.79
N ARG A 67 2.38 9.98 -0.67
CA ARG A 67 2.12 10.49 0.68
C ARG A 67 3.44 10.76 1.40
N GLU A 68 3.53 11.89 2.06
CA GLU A 68 4.66 12.27 2.88
C GLU A 68 4.39 11.95 4.35
N SER A 69 5.34 11.28 4.99
CA SER A 69 5.31 11.04 6.44
C SER A 69 5.91 12.23 7.19
N LYS A 70 5.61 12.34 8.50
CA LYS A 70 6.15 13.41 9.37
C LYS A 70 7.67 13.49 9.40
N ASN A 71 8.36 12.42 9.00
CA ASN A 71 9.82 12.34 8.96
C ASN A 71 10.39 12.82 7.59
N GLY A 72 9.58 13.44 6.73
CA GLY A 72 9.95 13.85 5.37
C GLY A 72 10.03 12.70 4.36
N VAL A 73 9.85 11.45 4.79
CA VAL A 73 9.91 10.29 3.88
C VAL A 73 8.63 10.20 3.06
N ARG A 74 8.76 10.30 1.73
CA ARG A 74 7.67 10.08 0.78
C ARG A 74 7.50 8.60 0.45
N SER A 75 6.26 8.16 0.36
CA SER A 75 5.90 6.76 0.11
C SER A 75 4.60 6.65 -0.70
N THR A 76 4.44 5.56 -1.45
CA THR A 76 3.19 5.27 -2.15
C THR A 76 2.83 3.79 -2.06
N ILE A 77 1.55 3.49 -2.12
CA ILE A 77 1.05 2.12 -2.21
C ILE A 77 0.46 1.93 -3.60
N ILE A 78 1.00 0.99 -4.36
CA ILE A 78 0.52 0.64 -5.70
C ILE A 78 -0.09 -0.75 -5.70
N ARG A 79 -1.01 -1.00 -6.64
CA ARG A 79 -1.47 -2.37 -6.97
C ARG A 79 -0.85 -2.78 -8.29
N ALA A 80 0.06 -3.75 -8.24
CA ALA A 80 0.76 -4.29 -9.38
C ALA A 80 0.23 -5.70 -9.73
N PRO A 81 0.25 -6.12 -11.00
CA PRO A 81 -0.03 -7.51 -11.37
C PRO A 81 0.93 -8.47 -10.67
N LEU A 82 0.45 -9.68 -10.33
CA LEU A 82 1.20 -10.66 -9.55
C LEU A 82 2.60 -10.94 -10.12
N ARG A 83 2.75 -11.12 -11.44
CA ARG A 83 4.05 -11.45 -12.05
C ARG A 83 5.08 -10.33 -11.86
N ALA A 84 4.77 -9.11 -12.28
CA ALA A 84 5.65 -7.96 -12.12
C ALA A 84 5.86 -7.60 -10.65
N GLY A 85 4.79 -7.72 -9.85
CA GLY A 85 4.85 -7.46 -8.42
C GLY A 85 5.80 -8.40 -7.69
N MET A 86 5.79 -9.69 -8.01
CA MET A 86 6.71 -10.67 -7.41
C MET A 86 8.17 -10.35 -7.75
N ARG A 87 8.48 -9.94 -8.98
CA ARG A 87 9.84 -9.49 -9.37
C ARG A 87 10.30 -8.30 -8.53
N LEU A 88 9.44 -7.30 -8.36
CA LEU A 88 9.75 -6.12 -7.54
C LEU A 88 9.95 -6.46 -6.06
N ILE A 89 9.22 -7.46 -5.53
CA ILE A 89 9.40 -7.94 -4.15
C ILE A 89 10.74 -8.67 -4.01
N GLU A 90 11.15 -9.42 -5.02
CA GLU A 90 12.43 -10.15 -5.03
C GLU A 90 13.62 -9.17 -5.07
N GLU A 91 13.57 -8.17 -5.95
CA GLU A 91 14.62 -7.14 -6.02
C GLU A 91 14.62 -6.19 -4.82
N ARG A 92 13.45 -5.98 -4.18
CA ARG A 92 13.22 -5.08 -3.04
C ARG A 92 13.55 -3.61 -3.28
N LYS A 93 13.92 -3.24 -4.49
CA LYS A 93 14.29 -1.88 -4.87
C LYS A 93 13.92 -1.60 -6.32
N ILE A 94 13.65 -0.35 -6.62
CA ILE A 94 13.44 0.14 -7.98
C ILE A 94 14.09 1.52 -8.08
N ARG A 95 14.71 1.83 -9.22
CA ARG A 95 15.23 3.16 -9.48
C ARG A 95 14.12 4.02 -10.06
N VAL A 96 13.90 5.20 -9.47
CA VAL A 96 12.92 6.18 -9.94
C VAL A 96 13.63 7.53 -9.96
N GLY A 97 13.74 8.14 -11.14
CA GLY A 97 14.64 9.27 -11.36
C GLY A 97 16.09 8.89 -11.02
N TRP A 98 16.71 9.62 -10.10
CA TRP A 98 18.08 9.40 -9.64
C TRP A 98 18.15 8.60 -8.32
N ALA A 99 17.04 8.51 -7.61
CA ALA A 99 16.96 7.82 -6.33
C ALA A 99 16.59 6.33 -6.46
N THR A 100 17.00 5.55 -5.46
CA THR A 100 16.60 4.15 -5.32
C THR A 100 15.48 4.04 -4.29
N CYS A 101 14.27 3.73 -4.74
CA CYS A 101 13.11 3.48 -3.90
C CYS A 101 13.15 2.06 -3.36
N ARG A 102 12.82 1.86 -2.08
CA ARG A 102 12.67 0.52 -1.48
C ARG A 102 11.25 0.01 -1.73
N VAL A 103 11.13 -1.25 -2.15
CA VAL A 103 9.85 -1.92 -2.40
C VAL A 103 9.60 -2.97 -1.33
N ARG A 104 8.37 -2.98 -0.81
CA ARG A 104 7.90 -3.99 0.15
C ARG A 104 6.51 -4.48 -0.26
N GLU A 105 6.20 -5.71 0.09
CA GLU A 105 4.82 -6.18 0.06
C GLU A 105 3.96 -5.40 1.06
N PHE A 106 2.75 -5.02 0.65
CA PHE A 106 1.79 -4.30 1.47
C PHE A 106 0.52 -5.13 1.65
N ASP A 107 0.35 -5.71 2.82
CA ASP A 107 -0.88 -6.43 3.16
C ASP A 107 -1.96 -5.46 3.65
N ARG A 108 -2.96 -5.20 2.77
CA ARG A 108 -4.13 -4.37 3.10
C ARG A 108 -5.01 -4.97 4.20
N THR A 109 -5.04 -6.30 4.34
CA THR A 109 -5.89 -6.99 5.32
C THR A 109 -5.31 -6.93 6.73
N SER A 110 -3.98 -6.77 6.84
CA SER A 110 -3.29 -6.56 8.11
C SER A 110 -3.49 -5.17 8.72
N GLN A 111 -4.04 -4.21 7.98
CA GLN A 111 -4.29 -2.86 8.48
C GLN A 111 -5.40 -2.91 9.54
N ARG A 112 -4.98 -2.84 10.80
CA ARG A 112 -5.87 -2.67 11.95
C ARG A 112 -6.30 -1.21 12.04
N CYS A 113 -7.57 -0.98 12.30
CA CYS A 113 -8.08 0.35 12.60
C CYS A 113 -7.33 0.92 13.81
N ASP A 114 -6.84 2.16 13.70
CA ASP A 114 -6.03 2.77 14.76
C ASP A 114 -6.84 3.00 16.04
N ARG A 115 -8.16 3.15 15.92
CA ARG A 115 -9.10 3.38 17.04
C ARG A 115 -9.44 2.11 17.82
N CYS A 116 -10.04 1.09 17.20
CA CYS A 116 -10.49 -0.13 17.90
C CYS A 116 -9.54 -1.33 17.80
N LYS A 117 -8.49 -1.25 16.97
CA LYS A 117 -7.51 -2.33 16.69
C LYS A 117 -8.07 -3.56 15.96
N GLU A 118 -9.29 -3.51 15.46
CA GLU A 118 -9.87 -4.55 14.61
C GLU A 118 -9.53 -4.32 13.13
N THR A 119 -9.60 -5.35 12.30
CA THR A 119 -9.34 -5.28 10.85
C THR A 119 -10.65 -5.04 10.08
N GLY A 120 -10.54 -4.66 8.80
CA GLY A 120 -11.69 -4.56 7.89
C GLY A 120 -12.31 -3.17 7.76
N HIS A 121 -11.86 -2.17 8.53
CA HIS A 121 -12.30 -0.78 8.36
C HIS A 121 -11.17 0.22 8.62
N THR A 122 -11.34 1.44 8.10
CA THR A 122 -10.41 2.55 8.36
C THR A 122 -10.83 3.32 9.60
N SER A 123 -9.89 4.02 10.25
CA SER A 123 -10.14 4.84 11.44
C SER A 123 -11.26 5.88 11.25
N LYS A 124 -11.52 6.32 10.02
CA LYS A 124 -12.62 7.24 9.68
C LYS A 124 -14.00 6.57 9.67
N ALA A 125 -14.07 5.30 9.29
CA ALA A 125 -15.30 4.50 9.24
C ALA A 125 -15.47 3.61 10.48
N CYS A 126 -14.69 3.85 11.54
CA CYS A 126 -14.73 3.06 12.76
C CYS A 126 -15.95 3.45 13.61
N THR A 127 -16.82 2.47 13.86
CA THR A 127 -17.95 2.55 14.80
C THR A 127 -17.65 1.87 16.14
N GLY A 128 -16.50 1.23 16.27
CA GLY A 128 -16.10 0.52 17.49
C GLY A 128 -15.67 1.45 18.62
N LEU A 129 -15.72 0.93 19.86
CA LEU A 129 -15.25 1.64 21.04
C LEU A 129 -13.74 1.89 20.93
N GLU A 130 -13.31 3.12 21.23
CA GLU A 130 -11.91 3.50 21.13
C GLU A 130 -11.08 2.77 22.20
N ARG A 131 -10.26 1.80 21.78
CA ARG A 131 -9.35 1.09 22.66
C ARG A 131 -8.06 1.89 22.80
N ARG A 132 -8.14 3.04 23.50
CA ARG A 132 -6.98 3.88 23.79
C ARG A 132 -6.05 3.12 24.73
N LYS A 133 -4.91 2.66 24.20
CA LYS A 133 -3.78 2.21 25.01
C LYS A 133 -2.71 3.28 25.01
N CYS A 134 -2.23 3.62 26.21
CA CYS A 134 -1.09 4.49 26.34
C CYS A 134 0.16 3.79 25.77
N PHE A 135 0.81 4.36 24.77
CA PHE A 135 2.03 3.77 24.19
C PHE A 135 3.23 3.79 25.16
N ARG A 136 3.14 4.56 26.25
CA ARG A 136 4.19 4.62 27.29
C ARG A 136 4.03 3.50 28.33
N CYS A 137 2.88 3.42 29.00
CA CYS A 137 2.66 2.48 30.11
C CYS A 137 1.79 1.27 29.75
N LYS A 138 1.30 1.18 28.51
CA LYS A 138 0.40 0.13 27.99
C LYS A 138 -0.96 0.00 28.70
N ALA A 139 -1.26 0.87 29.66
CA ALA A 139 -2.57 0.91 30.31
C ALA A 139 -3.65 1.45 29.37
N GLU A 140 -4.88 1.01 29.60
CA GLU A 140 -6.07 1.42 28.84
C GLU A 140 -6.67 2.72 29.41
N GLY A 141 -7.39 3.48 28.59
CA GLY A 141 -8.19 4.62 29.03
C GLY A 141 -7.53 6.01 28.92
N HIS A 142 -6.25 6.12 28.52
CA HIS A 142 -5.59 7.41 28.32
C HIS A 142 -4.56 7.40 27.18
N LEU A 143 -4.22 8.61 26.69
CA LEU A 143 -3.18 8.82 25.67
C LEU A 143 -1.84 9.15 26.33
N ILE A 144 -0.75 9.13 25.54
CA ILE A 144 0.60 9.48 26.04
C ILE A 144 0.63 10.89 26.65
N ALA A 145 -0.14 11.82 26.09
CA ALA A 145 -0.23 13.20 26.55
C ALA A 145 -0.75 13.31 28.00
N ASP A 146 -1.69 12.44 28.37
CA ASP A 146 -2.32 12.41 29.70
C ASP A 146 -1.67 11.37 30.62
N CYS A 147 -0.51 10.82 30.23
CA CYS A 147 0.16 9.78 30.99
C CYS A 147 0.95 10.39 32.15
N GLY A 148 0.45 10.21 33.37
CA GLY A 148 1.13 10.62 34.62
C GLY A 148 2.40 9.82 34.95
N GLN A 149 2.72 8.77 34.19
CA GLN A 149 3.98 8.04 34.38
C GLN A 149 5.12 8.74 33.63
N GLN A 150 6.11 9.19 34.41
CA GLN A 150 7.37 9.72 33.89
C GLN A 150 8.30 8.55 33.53
N GLY A 151 8.54 8.35 32.24
CA GLY A 151 9.66 7.55 31.74
C GLY A 151 9.78 6.10 32.22
N ALA A 152 8.77 5.25 31.99
CA ALA A 152 9.01 3.81 32.05
C ALA A 152 9.91 3.42 30.86
N LYS A 153 11.21 3.19 31.12
CA LYS A 153 12.10 2.48 30.20
C LYS A 153 11.48 1.11 29.98
N VAL A 154 10.88 0.86 28.81
CA VAL A 154 10.59 -0.52 28.41
C VAL A 154 11.96 -1.22 28.29
N PRO A 155 12.23 -2.29 29.07
CA PRO A 155 13.39 -3.12 28.76
C PRO A 155 13.21 -3.61 27.33
N ASN A 156 14.29 -3.55 26.58
CA ASN A 156 14.41 -3.92 25.17
C ASN A 156 14.04 -5.42 25.00
N ALA A 157 12.75 -5.73 25.06
CA ALA A 157 12.26 -7.08 24.81
C ALA A 157 12.23 -7.24 23.30
N LEU A 158 13.18 -8.04 22.82
CA LEU A 158 13.25 -8.52 21.45
C LEU A 158 11.85 -8.86 20.96
N CYS A 159 11.47 -8.29 19.82
CA CYS A 159 10.30 -8.72 19.09
C CYS A 159 10.51 -10.21 18.74
N PRO A 160 9.65 -11.15 19.20
CA PRO A 160 9.79 -12.52 18.78
C PRO A 160 9.59 -12.59 17.26
N PRO A 161 10.41 -13.35 16.52
CA PRO A 161 10.12 -13.65 15.13
C PRO A 161 8.78 -14.41 15.03
N LYS A 162 8.09 -14.15 13.92
CA LYS A 162 6.75 -14.67 13.62
C LYS A 162 6.62 -16.18 13.74
#